data_AF-A0A0C9TD38-F1
#
_entry.id   AF-A0A0C9TD38-F1
#
_cell.length_a   1.000
_cell.length_b   1.000
_cell.length_c   1.000
_cell.angle_alpha   90.00
_cell.angle_beta   90.00
_cell.angle_gamma   90.00
#
_symmetry.space_group_name_H-M   'P 1'
#
loop_
_entity.id
_entity.type
_entity.pdbx_description
1 polymer ?
#
loop_
_entity_poly.entity_id
_entity_poly.type
_entity_poly.pdbx_seq_one_letter_code
_entity_poly.pdbx_strand_id
1 'polypeptide(L)'
;MTNPHEEECPNYMLPEFEEARLLFTVEGKTDEEAAALLSNLWDFNNNKAKLVWVRERAAEIEARQEEHERTEQEAGRQRLLREQEEEQAKQEERKKYKNKFAPIPNRPLPTTSLLLPSQHALNKLRKGEY
;
A
#
# COMPACT_ATOMS: atom_id res chain seq x y z
N MET A 1 -5.64 23.38 1.56
CA MET A 1 -4.59 24.25 1.02
C MET A 1 -4.99 24.60 -0.40
N THR A 2 -5.23 25.87 -0.70
CA THR A 2 -5.41 26.34 -2.09
C THR A 2 -4.09 26.16 -2.84
N ASN A 3 -4.14 25.78 -4.11
CA ASN A 3 -2.95 25.59 -4.93
C ASN A 3 -2.40 26.97 -5.37
N PRO A 4 -1.21 27.41 -4.91
CA PRO A 4 -0.67 28.72 -5.29
C PRO A 4 -0.36 28.85 -6.79
N HIS A 5 -0.30 27.71 -7.51
CA HIS A 5 -0.14 27.71 -8.95
C HIS A 5 -1.41 28.10 -9.72
N GLU A 6 -2.58 28.07 -9.07
CA GLU A 6 -3.87 28.44 -9.67
C GLU A 6 -4.28 29.88 -9.32
N GLU A 7 -3.52 30.55 -8.46
CA GLU A 7 -3.80 31.94 -8.10
C GLU A 7 -3.27 32.89 -9.18
N GLU A 8 -4.11 33.83 -9.58
CA GLU A 8 -3.78 34.90 -10.52
C GLU A 8 -3.61 36.23 -9.76
N CYS A 9 -2.69 37.07 -10.24
CA CYS A 9 -2.46 38.37 -9.66
C CYS A 9 -3.72 39.24 -9.83
N PRO A 10 -4.28 39.81 -8.75
CA PRO A 10 -5.37 40.76 -8.87
C PRO A 10 -4.97 41.97 -9.72
N ASN A 11 -5.94 42.54 -10.44
CA ASN A 11 -5.71 43.80 -11.15
C ASN A 11 -5.77 44.97 -10.16
N TYR A 12 -4.62 45.39 -9.65
CA TYR A 12 -4.50 46.49 -8.70
C TYR A 12 -4.84 47.88 -9.27
N MET A 13 -5.14 48.02 -10.55
CA MET A 13 -5.66 49.27 -11.13
C MET A 13 -7.17 49.45 -10.93
N LEU A 14 -7.88 48.43 -10.44
CA LEU A 14 -9.32 48.55 -10.17
C LEU A 14 -9.60 49.49 -8.99
N PRO A 15 -10.76 50.17 -8.95
CA PRO A 15 -11.13 51.08 -7.87
C PRO A 15 -11.13 50.42 -6.48
N GLU A 16 -11.40 49.12 -6.42
CA GLU A 16 -11.40 48.31 -5.18
C GLU A 16 -10.05 48.34 -4.44
N PHE A 17 -8.95 48.60 -5.15
CA PHE A 17 -7.60 48.66 -4.61
C PHE A 17 -7.07 50.09 -4.44
N GLU A 18 -7.92 51.12 -4.56
CA GLU A 18 -7.51 52.52 -4.45
C GLU A 18 -6.84 52.82 -3.09
N GLU A 19 -7.41 52.34 -1.99
CA GLU A 19 -6.79 52.50 -0.66
C GLU A 19 -5.41 51.85 -0.57
N ALA A 20 -5.25 50.67 -1.18
CA ALA A 20 -3.97 49.98 -1.21
C ALA A 20 -2.93 50.74 -2.06
N ARG A 21 -3.35 51.33 -3.19
CA ARG A 21 -2.49 52.19 -4.01
C ARG A 21 -2.10 53.48 -3.28
N LEU A 22 -3.04 54.09 -2.55
CA LEU A 22 -2.80 55.32 -1.80
C LEU A 22 -1.64 55.21 -0.80
N LEU A 23 -1.40 54.02 -0.23
CA LEU A 23 -0.25 53.78 0.64
C LEU A 23 1.10 53.98 -0.04
N PHE A 24 1.16 53.83 -1.37
CA PHE A 24 2.38 53.93 -2.16
C PHE A 24 2.50 55.25 -2.93
N THR A 25 1.40 56.00 -3.10
CA THR A 25 1.39 57.29 -3.80
C THR A 25 1.78 58.48 -2.92
N VAL A 26 1.82 58.31 -1.58
CA VAL A 26 2.25 59.36 -0.62
C VAL A 26 3.65 59.92 -0.94
N GLU A 27 4.51 59.17 -1.62
CA GLU A 27 5.86 59.60 -2.03
C GLU A 27 5.91 60.31 -3.40
N GLY A 28 4.77 60.71 -3.97
CA GLY A 28 4.70 61.33 -5.30
C GLY A 28 4.75 60.33 -6.46
N LYS A 29 4.55 59.04 -6.16
CA LYS A 29 4.42 57.97 -7.16
C LYS A 29 3.05 58.03 -7.84
N THR A 30 2.99 57.60 -9.09
CA THR A 30 1.71 57.49 -9.81
C THR A 30 0.92 56.25 -9.36
N ASP A 31 -0.38 56.24 -9.62
CA ASP A 31 -1.23 55.06 -9.38
C ASP A 31 -0.72 53.82 -10.14
N GLU A 32 -0.16 54.00 -11.34
CA GLU A 32 0.43 52.93 -12.13
C GLU A 32 1.65 52.31 -11.45
N GLU A 33 2.53 53.15 -10.89
CA GLU A 33 3.70 52.69 -10.13
C GLU A 33 3.29 51.99 -8.84
N ALA A 34 2.27 52.51 -8.14
CA ALA A 34 1.70 51.90 -6.95
C ALA A 34 1.10 50.51 -7.25
N ALA A 35 0.34 50.38 -8.35
CA ALA A 35 -0.21 49.10 -8.79
C ALA A 35 0.90 48.10 -9.17
N ALA A 36 1.95 48.56 -9.86
CA ALA A 36 3.09 47.71 -10.21
C ALA A 36 3.83 47.19 -8.94
N LEU A 37 3.99 48.03 -7.92
CA LEU A 37 4.56 47.62 -6.63
C LEU A 37 3.71 46.55 -5.94
N LEU A 38 2.38 46.71 -5.94
CA LEU A 38 1.44 45.73 -5.39
C LEU A 38 1.51 44.40 -6.14
N SER A 39 1.58 44.41 -7.48
CA SER A 39 1.77 43.20 -8.28
C SER A 39 3.09 42.50 -7.94
N ASN A 40 4.19 43.25 -7.85
CA ASN A 40 5.50 42.69 -7.49
C ASN A 40 5.50 42.04 -6.09
N LEU A 41 4.85 42.68 -5.11
CA LEU A 41 4.70 42.13 -3.76
C LEU A 41 3.87 40.85 -3.77
N TRP A 42 2.79 40.82 -4.56
CA TRP A 42 1.97 39.64 -4.73
C TRP A 42 2.77 38.50 -5.36
N ASP A 43 3.52 38.76 -6.43
CA ASP A 43 4.36 37.76 -7.10
C ASP A 43 5.41 37.17 -6.14
N PHE A 44 6.06 38.02 -5.34
CA PHE A 44 7.02 37.57 -4.35
C PHE A 44 6.40 36.62 -3.33
N ASN A 45 5.23 36.99 -2.78
CA ASN A 45 4.52 36.17 -1.82
C ASN A 45 4.00 34.87 -2.43
N ASN A 46 3.43 34.93 -3.64
CA ASN A 46 2.94 33.76 -4.36
C ASN A 46 4.08 32.80 -4.71
N ASN A 47 5.23 33.31 -5.16
CA ASN A 47 6.41 32.48 -5.43
C ASN A 47 6.92 31.78 -4.16
N LYS A 48 6.90 32.45 -3.01
CA LYS A 48 7.23 31.83 -1.73
C LYS A 48 6.23 30.73 -1.37
N ALA A 49 4.93 30.97 -1.57
CA ALA A 49 3.89 29.98 -1.35
C ALA A 49 4.05 28.75 -2.26
N LYS A 50 4.34 28.95 -3.55
CA LYS A 50 4.66 27.87 -4.51
C LYS A 50 5.84 27.03 -4.05
N LEU A 51 6.92 27.64 -3.56
CA LEU A 51 8.08 26.91 -3.05
C LEU A 51 7.75 26.05 -1.83
N VAL A 52 6.95 26.58 -0.89
CA VAL A 52 6.49 25.82 0.27
C VAL A 52 5.61 24.66 -0.18
N TRP A 53 4.65 24.93 -1.07
CA TRP A 53 3.75 23.92 -1.61
C TRP A 53 4.50 22.77 -2.30
N VAL A 54 5.51 23.09 -3.12
CA VAL A 54 6.35 22.06 -3.78
C VAL A 54 7.10 21.22 -2.75
N ARG A 55 7.65 21.85 -1.70
CA ARG A 55 8.36 21.11 -0.62
C ARG A 55 7.43 20.19 0.14
N GLU A 56 6.25 20.66 0.53
CA GLU A 56 5.25 19.84 1.21
C GLU A 56 4.81 18.68 0.33
N ARG A 57 4.61 18.92 -0.97
CA ARG A 57 4.22 17.87 -1.91
C ARG A 57 5.31 16.83 -2.11
N ALA A 58 6.57 17.25 -2.17
CA ALA A 58 7.71 16.34 -2.25
C ALA A 58 7.82 15.49 -0.97
N ALA A 59 7.71 16.10 0.20
CA ALA A 59 7.77 15.41 1.48
C ALA A 59 6.62 14.38 1.64
N GLU A 60 5.41 14.72 1.20
CA GLU A 60 4.27 13.79 1.21
C GLU A 60 4.51 12.58 0.29
N ILE A 61 5.07 12.81 -0.90
CA ILE A 61 5.40 11.73 -1.84
C ILE A 61 6.48 10.81 -1.24
N GLU A 62 7.53 11.40 -0.67
CA GLU A 62 8.62 10.66 -0.02
C GLU A 62 8.11 9.84 1.17
N ALA A 63 7.32 10.44 2.07
CA ALA A 63 6.73 9.75 3.21
C ALA A 63 5.86 8.55 2.78
N ARG A 64 5.07 8.72 1.71
CA ARG A 64 4.26 7.64 1.15
C ARG A 64 5.11 6.51 0.55
N GLN A 65 6.22 6.85 -0.10
CA GLN A 65 7.16 5.86 -0.61
C GLN A 65 7.83 5.09 0.54
N GLU A 66 8.30 5.78 1.57
CA GLU A 66 8.88 5.13 2.75
C GLU A 66 7.89 4.22 3.46
N GLU A 67 6.63 4.64 3.62
CA GLU A 67 5.58 3.81 4.23
C GLU A 67 5.32 2.54 3.40
N HIS A 68 5.27 2.69 2.07
CA HIS A 68 5.11 1.55 1.17
C HIS A 68 6.27 0.56 1.30
N GLU A 69 7.52 1.06 1.25
CA GLU A 69 8.71 0.24 1.42
C GLU A 69 8.75 -0.47 2.78
N ARG A 70 8.41 0.24 3.87
CA ARG A 70 8.32 -0.37 5.20
C ARG A 70 7.28 -1.49 5.25
N THR A 71 6.12 -1.26 4.65
CA THR A 71 5.03 -2.24 4.59
C THR A 71 5.46 -3.48 3.80
N GLU A 72 6.12 -3.30 2.65
CA GLU A 72 6.63 -4.41 1.86
C GLU A 72 7.72 -5.19 2.59
N GLN A 73 8.66 -4.51 3.25
CA GLN A 73 9.69 -5.16 4.05
C GLN A 73 9.10 -5.95 5.21
N GLU A 74 8.10 -5.38 5.91
CA GLU A 74 7.43 -6.08 7.00
C GLU A 74 6.64 -7.30 6.50
N ALA A 75 5.90 -7.16 5.40
CA ALA A 75 5.21 -8.27 4.77
C ALA A 75 6.19 -9.37 4.34
N GLY A 76 7.36 -9.01 3.80
CA GLY A 76 8.44 -9.93 3.47
C GLY A 76 8.97 -10.68 4.69
N ARG A 77 9.24 -9.97 5.79
CA ARG A 77 9.66 -10.57 7.06
C ARG A 77 8.61 -11.54 7.61
N GLN A 78 7.34 -11.16 7.61
CA GLN A 78 6.25 -12.02 8.09
C GLN A 78 6.09 -13.27 7.23
N ARG A 79 6.24 -13.17 5.91
CA ARG A 79 6.20 -14.33 5.01
C ARG A 79 7.32 -15.32 5.31
N LEU A 80 8.56 -14.81 5.48
CA LEU A 80 9.70 -15.65 5.82
C LEU A 80 9.52 -16.36 7.16
N LEU A 81 9.00 -15.67 8.17
CA LEU A 81 8.70 -16.27 9.47
C LEU A 81 7.66 -17.38 9.36
N ARG A 82 6.57 -17.16 8.62
CA ARG A 82 5.54 -18.19 8.39
C ARG A 82 6.10 -19.41 7.65
N GLU A 83 6.93 -19.20 6.64
CA GLU A 83 7.58 -20.30 5.92
C GLU A 83 8.46 -21.12 6.86
N GLN A 84 9.25 -20.46 7.71
CA GLN A 84 10.09 -21.13 8.70
C GLN A 84 9.25 -21.90 9.74
N GLU A 85 8.16 -21.33 10.23
CA GLU A 85 7.23 -22.00 11.15
C GLU A 85 6.58 -23.23 10.50
N GLU A 86 6.15 -23.12 9.23
CA GLU A 86 5.60 -24.25 8.49
C GLU A 86 6.63 -25.36 8.27
N GLU A 87 7.87 -25.02 7.93
CA GLU A 87 8.95 -25.99 7.78
C GLU A 87 9.24 -26.70 9.10
N GLN A 88 9.30 -25.96 10.21
CA GLN A 88 9.49 -26.54 11.54
C GLN A 88 8.33 -27.48 11.88
N ALA A 89 7.08 -27.08 11.66
CA ALA A 89 5.91 -27.92 11.88
C ALA A 89 5.94 -29.21 11.04
N LYS A 90 6.31 -29.11 9.75
CA LYS A 90 6.48 -30.28 8.86
C LYS A 90 7.59 -31.22 9.38
N GLN A 91 8.70 -30.68 9.86
CA GLN A 91 9.78 -31.48 10.44
C GLN A 91 9.34 -32.18 11.73
N GLU A 92 8.62 -31.49 12.61
CA GLU A 92 8.06 -32.08 13.83
C GLU A 92 7.05 -33.18 13.53
N GLU A 93 6.16 -32.97 12.56
CA GLU A 93 5.21 -33.98 12.12
C GLU A 93 5.93 -35.23 11.59
N ARG A 94 6.95 -35.04 10.74
CA ARG A 94 7.80 -36.13 10.24
C ARG A 94 8.50 -36.89 11.36
N LYS A 95 9.00 -36.18 12.38
CA LYS A 95 9.63 -36.78 13.57
C LYS A 95 8.62 -37.60 14.38
N LYS A 96 7.38 -37.10 14.55
CA LYS A 96 6.32 -37.74 15.35
C LYS A 96 5.70 -38.94 14.64
N TYR A 97 5.52 -38.87 13.32
CA TYR A 97 4.82 -39.89 12.53
C TYR A 97 5.72 -40.53 11.46
N LYS A 98 6.93 -40.95 11.84
CA LYS A 98 7.93 -41.52 10.91
C LYS A 98 7.38 -42.58 9.95
N ASN A 99 6.50 -43.45 10.44
CA ASN A 99 5.92 -44.53 9.64
C ASN A 99 4.99 -44.03 8.51
N LYS A 100 4.33 -42.88 8.68
CA LYS A 100 3.46 -42.29 7.64
C LYS A 100 4.27 -41.70 6.48
N PHE A 101 5.50 -41.27 6.75
CA PHE A 101 6.41 -40.69 5.77
C PHE A 101 7.49 -41.68 5.30
N ALA A 102 7.43 -42.93 5.75
CA ALA A 102 8.33 -43.97 5.27
C ALA A 102 8.01 -44.28 3.80
N PRO A 103 9.02 -44.45 2.93
CA PRO A 103 8.79 -44.87 1.56
C PRO A 103 7.98 -46.17 1.53
N ILE A 104 6.88 -46.18 0.77
CA ILE A 104 6.08 -47.39 0.59
C ILE A 104 6.99 -48.39 -0.14
N PRO A 105 7.24 -49.58 0.44
CA PRO A 105 8.10 -50.56 -0.20
C PRO A 105 7.50 -50.96 -1.54
N ASN A 106 8.31 -50.86 -2.60
CA ASN A 106 7.91 -51.23 -3.95
C ASN A 106 7.83 -52.77 -4.03
N ARG A 107 6.72 -53.31 -3.55
CA ARG A 107 6.39 -54.73 -3.64
C ARG A 107 5.46 -54.93 -4.83
N PRO A 108 5.66 -55.98 -5.63
CA PRO A 108 4.71 -56.30 -6.69
C PRO A 108 3.32 -56.45 -6.08
N LEU A 109 2.32 -55.84 -6.72
CA LEU A 109 0.93 -56.02 -6.32
C LEU A 109 0.63 -57.52 -6.33
N PRO A 110 0.04 -58.09 -5.26
CA PRO A 110 -0.35 -59.49 -5.28
C PRO A 110 -1.28 -59.72 -6.46
N THR A 111 -0.88 -60.60 -7.39
CA THR A 111 -1.65 -60.95 -8.60
C THR A 111 -2.90 -61.77 -8.27
N THR A 112 -3.05 -62.19 -7.00
CA THR A 112 -4.22 -62.91 -6.52
C THR A 112 -5.35 -61.94 -6.22
N SER A 113 -6.41 -61.99 -7.03
CA SER A 113 -7.68 -61.33 -6.74
C SER A 113 -8.20 -61.83 -5.38
N LEU A 114 -8.19 -60.96 -4.37
CA LEU A 114 -8.83 -61.26 -3.10
C LEU A 114 -10.34 -61.24 -3.34
N LEU A 115 -10.93 -62.43 -3.47
CA LEU A 115 -12.37 -62.58 -3.59
C LEU A 115 -13.00 -62.35 -2.21
N LEU A 116 -13.14 -61.07 -1.86
CA LEU A 116 -13.83 -60.66 -0.64
C LEU A 116 -15.33 -60.87 -0.85
N PRO A 117 -16.00 -61.67 -0.01
CA PRO A 117 -17.45 -61.82 -0.11
C PRO A 117 -18.12 -60.46 0.07
N SER A 118 -19.19 -60.21 -0.67
CA SER A 118 -19.96 -58.99 -0.47
C SER A 118 -20.49 -58.91 0.96
N GLN A 119 -20.72 -57.69 1.45
CA GLN A 119 -21.27 -57.49 2.80
C GLN A 119 -22.63 -58.20 2.98
N HIS A 120 -23.39 -58.35 1.89
CA HIS A 120 -24.62 -59.15 1.87
C HIS A 120 -24.34 -60.65 2.12
N ALA A 121 -23.36 -61.23 1.42
CA ALA A 121 -22.96 -62.63 1.63
C ALA A 121 -22.45 -62.86 3.06
N LEU A 122 -21.65 -61.93 3.61
CA LEU A 122 -21.20 -61.97 5.01
C LEU A 122 -22.37 -61.91 6.00
N ASN A 123 -23.38 -61.09 5.72
CA ASN A 123 -24.56 -60.97 6.57
C ASN A 123 -25.46 -62.21 6.51
N LYS A 124 -25.63 -62.80 5.32
CA LYS A 124 -26.31 -64.10 5.14
C LYS A 124 -25.56 -65.20 5.90
N LEU A 125 -24.23 -65.22 5.78
CA LEU A 125 -23.38 -66.16 6.50
C LEU A 125 -23.58 -66.08 8.02
N ARG A 126 -23.56 -64.85 8.56
CA ARG A 126 -23.76 -64.60 10.00
C ARG A 126 -25.15 -64.96 10.50
N LYS A 127 -26.18 -64.90 9.65
CA LYS A 127 -27.56 -65.23 10.00
C LYS A 127 -27.90 -66.71 9.83
N GLY A 128 -26.97 -67.52 9.30
CA GLY A 128 -27.23 -68.94 8.99
C GLY A 128 -28.23 -69.13 7.85
N GLU A 129 -28.48 -68.07 7.06
CA GLU A 129 -29.39 -68.10 5.92
C GLU A 129 -28.58 -68.49 4.68
N TYR A 130 -28.54 -69.79 4.37
CA TYR A 130 -27.87 -70.36 3.20
C TYR A 130 -28.81 -71.21 2.38
#